data_AF-D9XSQ5-F1
#
_entry.id   AF-D9XSQ5-F1
#
_cell.length_a   1.000
_cell.length_b   1.000
_cell.length_c   1.000
_cell.angle_alpha   90.00
_cell.angle_beta   90.00
_cell.angle_gamma   90.00
#
_symmetry.space_group_name_H-M   'P 1'
#
loop_
_entity.id
_entity.type
_entity.pdbx_description
1 polymer ?
#
loop_
_entity_poly.entity_id
_entity_poly.type
_entity_poly.pdbx_seq_one_letter_code
_entity_poly.pdbx_strand_id
1 'polypeptide(L)'
;MRVEIPVDLLKDRQGDENAELILKLIAFFREARHEWAISPHDVDAVHTFLERHLPVLAQSYLLLAQKASMAQAWAPQMGTTGVVRVAAETLAVDIRDLERPAVLVVENAIYDWQMIEALARLLGCEDVVDAKEGSRLGVYNGGGKDGATRHAVDHAAQFCRTKRVVLVIDSDSFHPTDRTGNHEKAETAARQGVRAHVLSFREMENYIPNRVLARQPKKTVGMSSMAKRLESLKTFSSEQRAHFDMKHGFKGKPKKGADQKGRHSGKAGTTYVIPPRHGDLYDEVAEQDLITLQEGFGTELPDLFLQEVKRGGISERDLDGLGPGAKQELRSMFETIRGVI
;
A
#
# COMPACT_ATOMS: atom_id res chain seq x y z
N MET A 1 -12.32 -1.05 8.62
CA MET A 1 -12.77 -2.45 8.52
C MET A 1 -14.22 -2.49 8.91
N ARG A 2 -15.04 -3.32 8.24
CA ARG A 2 -16.48 -3.40 8.54
C ARG A 2 -16.72 -4.47 9.60
N VAL A 3 -17.46 -4.12 10.65
CA VAL A 3 -17.76 -5.04 11.76
C VAL A 3 -19.27 -5.09 11.99
N GLU A 4 -19.80 -6.30 12.07
CA GLU A 4 -21.22 -6.58 12.33
C GLU A 4 -21.37 -7.15 13.73
N ILE A 5 -22.29 -6.57 14.50
CA ILE A 5 -22.75 -7.10 15.79
C ILE A 5 -24.09 -7.81 15.51
N PRO A 6 -24.15 -9.15 15.56
CA PRO A 6 -25.40 -9.87 15.36
C PRO A 6 -26.48 -9.43 16.34
N VAL A 7 -27.72 -9.35 15.88
CA VAL A 7 -28.84 -8.85 16.70
C VAL A 7 -29.06 -9.68 17.95
N ASP A 8 -28.72 -10.98 17.91
CA ASP A 8 -28.86 -11.89 19.05
C ASP A 8 -27.91 -11.51 20.20
N LEU A 9 -26.75 -10.90 19.89
CA LEU A 9 -25.86 -10.36 20.91
C LEU A 9 -26.42 -9.12 21.60
N LEU A 10 -27.43 -8.46 21.03
CA LEU A 10 -28.03 -7.24 21.58
C LEU A 10 -29.27 -7.55 22.43
N LYS A 11 -29.76 -8.79 22.41
CA LYS A 11 -31.04 -9.18 23.02
C LYS A 11 -30.85 -9.95 24.31
N ASP A 12 -31.88 -9.84 25.16
CA ASP A 12 -32.10 -10.67 26.34
C ASP A 12 -30.85 -10.80 27.23
N ARG A 13 -30.70 -11.97 27.85
CA ARG A 13 -29.61 -12.31 28.76
C ARG A 13 -28.24 -12.26 28.10
N GLN A 14 -28.14 -12.57 26.81
CA GLN A 14 -26.86 -12.58 26.09
C GLN A 14 -26.32 -11.16 25.91
N GLY A 15 -27.19 -10.19 25.63
CA GLY A 15 -26.83 -8.77 25.63
C GLY A 15 -26.41 -8.27 27.00
N ASP A 16 -27.14 -8.65 28.06
CA ASP A 16 -26.82 -8.23 29.42
C ASP A 16 -25.45 -8.79 29.88
N GLU A 17 -25.16 -10.06 29.60
CA GLU A 17 -23.90 -10.72 29.96
C GLU A 17 -22.68 -10.15 29.20
N ASN A 18 -22.89 -9.63 27.99
CA ASN A 18 -21.82 -9.10 27.13
C ASN A 18 -21.81 -7.57 27.04
N ALA A 19 -22.60 -6.87 27.87
CA ALA A 19 -22.90 -5.46 27.68
C ALA A 19 -21.64 -4.57 27.60
N GLU A 20 -20.68 -4.77 28.50
CA GLU A 20 -19.43 -3.99 28.52
C GLU A 20 -18.60 -4.16 27.23
N LEU A 21 -18.51 -5.39 26.73
CA LEU A 21 -17.78 -5.71 25.51
C LEU A 21 -18.47 -5.12 24.27
N ILE A 22 -19.79 -5.24 24.19
CA ILE A 22 -20.59 -4.65 23.10
C ILE A 22 -20.46 -3.12 23.11
N LEU A 23 -20.54 -2.48 24.27
CA LEU A 23 -20.36 -1.04 24.40
C LEU A 23 -18.95 -0.60 23.99
N LYS A 24 -17.92 -1.38 24.34
CA LYS A 24 -16.54 -1.13 23.88
C LYS A 24 -16.44 -1.23 22.35
N LEU A 25 -17.09 -2.21 21.73
CA LEU A 25 -17.12 -2.34 20.28
C LEU A 25 -17.87 -1.17 19.61
N ILE A 26 -19.00 -0.72 20.19
CA ILE A 26 -19.73 0.46 19.71
C ILE A 26 -18.87 1.73 19.82
N ALA A 27 -18.06 1.86 20.87
CA ALA A 27 -17.13 2.98 21.00
C ALA A 27 -16.10 3.03 19.86
N PHE A 28 -15.66 1.88 19.32
CA PHE A 28 -14.78 1.86 18.15
C PHE A 28 -15.41 2.47 16.90
N PHE A 29 -16.73 2.33 16.71
CA PHE A 29 -17.44 2.98 15.60
C PHE A 29 -17.52 4.49 15.79
N ARG A 30 -17.78 4.95 17.02
CA ARG A 30 -17.79 6.37 17.36
C ARG A 30 -16.43 7.03 17.11
N GLU A 31 -15.36 6.32 17.43
CA GLU A 31 -13.97 6.75 17.20
C GLU A 31 -13.52 6.61 15.74
N ALA A 32 -14.44 6.23 14.82
CA ALA A 32 -14.14 5.98 13.41
C ALA A 32 -13.00 4.96 13.21
N ARG A 33 -12.81 4.03 14.15
CA ARG A 33 -11.80 2.96 14.04
C ARG A 33 -12.23 1.88 13.07
N HIS A 34 -13.53 1.59 13.09
CA HIS A 34 -14.19 0.61 12.24
C HIS A 34 -15.47 1.20 11.68
N GLU A 35 -15.94 0.62 10.59
CA GLU A 35 -17.26 0.90 10.03
C GLU A 35 -18.27 -0.09 10.62
N TRP A 36 -19.40 0.42 11.10
CA TRP A 36 -20.47 -0.43 11.60
C TRP A 36 -21.26 -1.01 10.42
N ALA A 37 -21.25 -2.33 10.27
CA ALA A 37 -22.15 -3.03 9.37
C ALA A 37 -23.42 -3.44 10.14
N ILE A 38 -24.55 -2.83 9.78
CA ILE A 38 -25.84 -3.07 10.44
C ILE A 38 -26.98 -2.98 9.43
N SER A 39 -27.91 -3.93 9.52
CA SER A 39 -29.15 -3.91 8.74
C SER A 39 -30.09 -2.80 9.23
N PRO A 40 -30.82 -2.09 8.35
CA PRO A 40 -31.87 -1.17 8.77
C PRO A 40 -32.92 -1.81 9.71
N HIS A 41 -33.13 -3.13 9.60
CA HIS A 41 -34.07 -3.87 10.46
C HIS A 41 -33.58 -4.10 11.89
N ASP A 42 -32.27 -3.95 12.15
CA ASP A 42 -31.66 -4.24 13.45
C ASP A 42 -31.45 -2.97 14.31
N VAL A 43 -31.75 -1.78 13.75
CA VAL A 43 -31.54 -0.48 14.43
C VAL A 43 -32.36 -0.39 15.73
N ASP A 44 -33.58 -0.90 15.75
CA ASP A 44 -34.45 -0.87 16.94
C ASP A 44 -33.90 -1.76 18.07
N ALA A 45 -33.23 -2.86 17.73
CA ALA A 45 -32.58 -3.72 18.71
C ALA A 45 -31.36 -3.01 19.34
N VAL A 46 -30.59 -2.28 18.53
CA VAL A 46 -29.51 -1.41 19.04
C VAL A 46 -30.07 -0.35 19.97
N HIS A 47 -31.17 0.31 19.61
CA HIS A 47 -31.80 1.31 20.46
C HIS A 47 -32.19 0.73 21.82
N THR A 48 -32.91 -0.40 21.81
CA THR A 48 -33.37 -1.10 23.01
C THR A 48 -32.20 -1.48 23.93
N PHE A 49 -31.11 -1.99 23.35
CA PHE A 49 -29.90 -2.31 24.09
C PHE A 49 -29.25 -1.06 24.72
N LEU A 50 -29.14 0.04 23.97
CA LEU A 50 -28.54 1.28 24.44
C LEU A 50 -29.36 1.97 25.53
N GLU A 51 -30.70 1.98 25.44
CA GLU A 51 -31.55 2.52 26.50
C GLU A 51 -31.36 1.77 27.82
N ARG A 52 -31.13 0.46 27.76
CA ARG A 52 -30.92 -0.39 28.94
C ARG A 52 -29.56 -0.17 29.60
N HIS A 53 -28.49 -0.09 28.81
CA HIS A 53 -27.12 -0.12 29.34
C HIS A 53 -26.39 1.23 29.30
N LEU A 54 -26.83 2.18 28.48
CA LEU A 54 -26.19 3.49 28.32
C LEU A 54 -27.22 4.60 27.99
N PRO A 55 -28.26 4.81 28.84
CA PRO A 55 -29.40 5.67 28.52
C PRO A 55 -29.00 7.12 28.22
N VAL A 56 -27.97 7.64 28.90
CA VAL A 56 -27.50 9.02 28.73
C VAL A 56 -26.97 9.28 27.31
N LEU A 57 -26.40 8.28 26.65
CA LEU A 57 -25.81 8.41 25.31
C LEU A 57 -26.60 7.66 24.24
N ALA A 58 -27.72 7.02 24.59
CA ALA A 58 -28.47 6.13 23.70
C ALA A 58 -28.85 6.83 22.39
N GLN A 59 -29.37 8.06 22.46
CA GLN A 59 -29.76 8.82 21.27
C GLN A 59 -28.57 9.12 20.34
N SER A 60 -27.41 9.46 20.89
CA SER A 60 -26.20 9.76 20.12
C SER A 60 -25.70 8.53 19.36
N TYR A 61 -25.70 7.36 20.02
CA TYR A 61 -25.30 6.10 19.40
C TYR A 61 -26.37 5.55 18.44
N LEU A 62 -27.65 5.83 18.67
CA LEU A 62 -28.71 5.51 17.72
C LEU A 62 -28.52 6.25 16.39
N LEU A 63 -28.20 7.55 16.43
CA LEU A 63 -27.90 8.32 15.22
C LEU A 63 -26.70 7.73 14.46
N LEU A 64 -25.69 7.23 15.18
CA LEU A 64 -24.56 6.53 14.57
C LEU A 64 -25.01 5.24 13.86
N ALA A 65 -25.85 4.41 14.51
CA ALA A 65 -26.39 3.18 13.93
C ALA A 65 -27.27 3.46 12.70
N GLN A 66 -28.12 4.50 12.75
CA GLN A 66 -28.95 4.92 11.62
C GLN A 66 -28.11 5.41 10.44
N LYS A 67 -27.06 6.20 10.69
CA LYS A 67 -26.13 6.63 9.65
C LYS A 67 -25.43 5.43 9.01
N ALA A 68 -24.99 4.47 9.81
CA ALA A 68 -24.33 3.26 9.35
C ALA A 68 -25.26 2.37 8.50
N SER A 69 -26.52 2.18 8.94
CA SER A 69 -27.49 1.37 8.20
C SER A 69 -27.87 2.01 6.86
N MET A 70 -28.00 3.34 6.81
CA MET A 70 -28.16 4.08 5.56
C MET A 70 -26.94 3.90 4.66
N ALA A 71 -25.71 4.07 5.15
CA ALA A 71 -24.52 3.87 4.34
C ALA A 71 -24.46 2.46 3.74
N GLN A 72 -24.84 1.44 4.51
CA GLN A 72 -24.90 0.05 4.03
C GLN A 72 -25.97 -0.20 2.96
N ALA A 73 -27.14 0.46 3.05
CA ALA A 73 -28.19 0.33 2.06
C ALA A 73 -27.82 0.95 0.69
N TRP A 74 -26.90 1.93 0.69
CA TRP A 74 -26.45 2.63 -0.51
C TRP A 74 -25.11 2.15 -1.04
N ALA A 75 -24.35 1.39 -0.25
CA ALA A 75 -23.12 0.77 -0.72
C ALA A 75 -23.47 -0.22 -1.85
N PRO A 76 -22.83 -0.12 -3.03
CA PRO A 76 -23.03 -1.13 -4.08
C PRO A 76 -22.77 -2.52 -3.47
N GLN A 77 -23.50 -3.53 -3.91
CA GLN A 77 -23.34 -4.95 -3.52
C GLN A 77 -21.98 -5.54 -3.97
N MET A 78 -20.89 -4.76 -3.88
CA MET A 78 -19.52 -5.23 -3.94
C MET A 78 -19.25 -6.06 -2.68
N GLY A 79 -19.73 -7.30 -2.70
CA GLY A 79 -19.33 -8.41 -1.83
C GLY A 79 -19.56 -8.22 -0.33
N THR A 80 -20.23 -9.19 0.29
CA THR A 80 -20.14 -9.47 1.74
C THR A 80 -18.71 -9.83 2.20
N THR A 81 -17.75 -9.88 1.28
CA THR A 81 -16.34 -10.13 1.54
C THR A 81 -15.74 -9.01 2.40
N GLY A 82 -15.37 -9.34 3.63
CA GLY A 82 -14.63 -8.44 4.53
C GLY A 82 -15.42 -7.85 5.68
N VAL A 83 -16.66 -8.27 5.93
CA VAL A 83 -17.36 -7.97 7.18
C VAL A 83 -16.92 -8.95 8.27
N VAL A 84 -16.36 -8.43 9.35
CA VAL A 84 -16.05 -9.22 10.56
C VAL A 84 -17.33 -9.36 11.37
N ARG A 85 -17.84 -10.59 11.47
CA ARG A 85 -18.98 -10.92 12.34
C ARG A 85 -18.46 -11.38 13.69
N VAL A 86 -18.76 -10.63 14.74
CA VAL A 86 -18.43 -11.05 16.11
C VAL A 86 -19.47 -12.06 16.61
N ALA A 87 -19.08 -12.96 17.50
CA ALA A 87 -19.97 -13.91 18.16
C ALA A 87 -19.71 -13.87 19.67
N ALA A 88 -20.66 -14.32 20.50
CA ALA A 88 -20.51 -14.22 21.96
C ALA A 88 -19.28 -14.97 22.46
N GLU A 89 -19.00 -16.14 21.88
CA GLU A 89 -17.90 -17.01 22.26
C GLU A 89 -16.54 -16.41 21.89
N THR A 90 -16.50 -15.49 20.93
CA THR A 90 -15.29 -14.88 20.38
C THR A 90 -15.17 -13.39 20.67
N LEU A 91 -16.20 -12.76 21.25
CA LEU A 91 -16.34 -11.32 21.37
C LEU A 91 -15.14 -10.66 22.05
N ALA A 92 -14.65 -11.23 23.16
CA ALA A 92 -13.48 -10.70 23.87
C ALA A 92 -12.20 -10.78 23.02
N VAL A 93 -12.04 -11.84 22.24
CA VAL A 93 -10.89 -12.04 21.34
C VAL A 93 -10.98 -11.10 20.14
N ASP A 94 -12.16 -10.99 19.54
CA ASP A 94 -12.41 -10.11 18.40
C ASP A 94 -12.20 -8.64 18.79
N ILE A 95 -12.67 -8.21 19.97
CA ILE A 95 -12.41 -6.87 20.49
C ILE A 95 -10.92 -6.61 20.68
N ARG A 96 -10.17 -7.57 21.25
CA ARG A 96 -8.71 -7.41 21.43
C ARG A 96 -7.99 -7.24 20.09
N ASP A 97 -8.39 -7.98 19.07
CA ASP A 97 -7.82 -7.87 17.72
C ASP A 97 -8.23 -6.54 17.05
N LEU A 98 -9.50 -6.16 17.15
CA LEU A 98 -10.05 -4.91 16.59
C LEU A 98 -9.52 -3.66 17.31
N GLU A 99 -9.12 -3.78 18.58
CA GLU A 99 -8.50 -2.72 19.37
C GLU A 99 -7.05 -2.44 18.95
N ARG A 100 -6.38 -3.39 18.29
CA ARG A 100 -5.02 -3.17 17.80
C ARG A 100 -5.05 -2.34 16.51
N PRO A 101 -4.06 -1.48 16.25
CA PRO A 101 -3.90 -0.87 14.93
C PRO A 101 -3.71 -1.95 13.86
N ALA A 102 -4.20 -1.71 12.66
CA ALA A 102 -3.76 -2.47 11.49
C ALA A 102 -2.26 -2.25 11.27
N VAL A 103 -1.61 -3.19 10.60
CA VAL A 103 -0.16 -3.19 10.38
C VAL A 103 0.11 -3.20 8.88
N LEU A 104 0.87 -2.22 8.40
CA LEU A 104 1.47 -2.19 7.07
C LEU A 104 2.97 -2.44 7.23
N VAL A 105 3.46 -3.56 6.70
CA VAL A 105 4.89 -3.88 6.65
C VAL A 105 5.40 -3.57 5.24
N VAL A 106 6.52 -2.85 5.20
CA VAL A 106 7.22 -2.40 3.98
C VAL A 106 8.73 -2.58 4.19
N GLU A 107 9.54 -2.50 3.14
CA GLU A 107 10.99 -2.74 3.26
C GLU A 107 11.72 -1.63 4.03
N ASN A 108 11.30 -0.38 3.83
CA ASN A 108 11.80 0.81 4.50
C ASN A 108 10.62 1.73 4.89
N ALA A 109 10.26 1.70 6.17
CA ALA A 109 9.09 2.43 6.69
C ALA A 109 9.10 3.95 6.44
N ILE A 110 10.26 4.58 6.18
CA ILE A 110 10.33 6.01 5.92
C ILE A 110 10.07 6.28 4.44
N TYR A 111 10.92 5.74 3.56
CA TYR A 111 10.84 6.01 2.13
C TYR A 111 9.60 5.39 1.50
N ASP A 112 9.25 4.15 1.88
CA ASP A 112 8.09 3.48 1.31
C ASP A 112 6.80 4.14 1.76
N TRP A 113 6.74 4.61 3.02
CA TRP A 113 5.59 5.38 3.48
C TRP A 113 5.45 6.70 2.72
N GLN A 114 6.55 7.42 2.44
CA GLN A 114 6.47 8.67 1.68
C GLN A 114 5.87 8.45 0.29
N MET A 115 6.27 7.36 -0.38
CA MET A 115 5.69 6.95 -1.65
C MET A 115 4.21 6.58 -1.53
N ILE A 116 3.86 5.74 -0.56
CA ILE A 116 2.47 5.31 -0.32
C ILE A 116 1.59 6.51 0.02
N GLU A 117 2.06 7.45 0.85
CA GLU A 117 1.33 8.69 1.17
C GLU A 117 1.14 9.57 -0.06
N ALA A 118 2.17 9.72 -0.90
CA ALA A 118 2.08 10.50 -2.13
C ALA A 118 1.03 9.90 -3.08
N LEU A 119 1.08 8.58 -3.27
CA LEU A 119 0.13 7.85 -4.12
C LEU A 119 -1.29 7.86 -3.55
N ALA A 120 -1.44 7.75 -2.23
CA ALA A 120 -2.74 7.79 -1.56
C ALA A 120 -3.42 9.14 -1.80
N ARG A 121 -2.70 10.25 -1.57
CA ARG A 121 -3.21 11.61 -1.83
C ARG A 121 -3.49 11.84 -3.32
N LEU A 122 -2.67 11.29 -4.21
CA LEU A 122 -2.85 11.45 -5.65
C LEU A 122 -4.08 10.72 -6.20
N LEU A 123 -4.43 9.58 -5.60
CA LEU A 123 -5.53 8.70 -6.04
C LEU A 123 -6.83 8.90 -5.24
N GLY A 124 -6.92 9.92 -4.39
CA GLY A 124 -8.11 10.15 -3.55
C GLY A 124 -8.32 9.03 -2.52
N CYS A 125 -7.23 8.52 -1.94
CA CYS A 125 -7.21 7.49 -0.91
C CYS A 125 -6.75 8.05 0.44
N GLU A 126 -7.24 9.25 0.79
CA GLU A 126 -6.89 9.98 2.02
C GLU A 126 -7.24 9.19 3.28
N ASP A 127 -8.22 8.29 3.21
CA ASP A 127 -8.62 7.42 4.31
C ASP A 127 -7.47 6.56 4.87
N VAL A 128 -6.52 6.16 4.00
CA VAL A 128 -5.30 5.43 4.40
C VAL A 128 -4.32 6.32 5.16
N VAL A 129 -4.20 7.58 4.73
CA VAL A 129 -3.36 8.59 5.39
C VAL A 129 -3.97 8.94 6.76
N ASP A 130 -5.28 9.19 6.81
CA ASP A 130 -6.03 9.45 8.03
C ASP A 130 -5.95 8.26 9.01
N ALA A 131 -5.90 7.03 8.50
CA ALA A 131 -5.71 5.85 9.34
C ALA A 131 -4.32 5.83 9.99
N LYS A 132 -3.28 6.22 9.25
CA LYS A 132 -1.92 6.34 9.78
C LYS A 132 -1.79 7.47 10.79
N GLU A 133 -2.32 8.65 10.48
CA GLU A 133 -2.28 9.82 11.37
C GLU A 133 -3.10 9.58 12.65
N GLY A 134 -4.26 8.92 12.53
CA GLY A 134 -5.11 8.54 13.66
C GLY A 134 -4.67 7.30 14.44
N SER A 135 -3.45 6.79 14.25
CA SER A 135 -2.92 5.58 14.91
C SER A 135 -3.79 4.32 14.71
N ARG A 136 -4.58 4.26 13.65
CA ARG A 136 -5.37 3.10 13.22
C ARG A 136 -4.57 2.17 12.30
N LEU A 137 -3.55 2.70 11.64
CA LEU A 137 -2.57 1.96 10.82
C LEU A 137 -1.16 2.26 11.33
N GLY A 138 -0.40 1.23 11.72
CA GLY A 138 1.03 1.32 12.00
C GLY A 138 1.85 0.89 10.77
N VAL A 139 2.92 1.63 10.47
CA VAL A 139 3.86 1.29 9.37
C VAL A 139 5.15 0.79 9.99
N TYR A 140 5.58 -0.40 9.61
CA TYR A 140 6.72 -1.09 10.21
C TYR A 140 7.79 -1.42 9.18
N ASN A 141 9.03 -1.24 9.60
CA ASN A 141 10.20 -1.49 8.78
C ASN A 141 10.51 -3.00 8.78
N GLY A 142 10.58 -3.59 7.59
CA GLY A 142 10.93 -4.97 7.40
C GLY A 142 12.42 -5.28 7.55
N GLY A 143 13.31 -4.29 7.53
CA GLY A 143 14.75 -4.53 7.61
C GLY A 143 15.30 -5.22 6.36
N GLY A 144 14.76 -4.87 5.19
CA GLY A 144 15.07 -5.48 3.90
C GLY A 144 14.20 -6.70 3.54
N LYS A 145 14.48 -7.30 2.37
CA LYS A 145 13.61 -8.27 1.68
C LYS A 145 13.23 -9.51 2.50
N ASP A 146 14.18 -10.08 3.23
CA ASP A 146 13.92 -11.29 4.03
C ASP A 146 13.23 -10.95 5.36
N GLY A 147 13.54 -9.79 5.91
CA GLY A 147 12.98 -9.37 7.19
C GLY A 147 11.51 -8.93 7.05
N ALA A 148 11.12 -8.25 5.96
CA ALA A 148 9.75 -7.75 5.79
C ALA A 148 8.70 -8.86 5.87
N THR A 149 8.96 -9.99 5.20
CA THR A 149 8.06 -11.14 5.23
C THR A 149 7.95 -11.75 6.63
N ARG A 150 9.09 -11.94 7.30
CA ARG A 150 9.12 -12.47 8.67
C ARG A 150 8.38 -11.55 9.64
N HIS A 151 8.65 -10.24 9.59
CA HIS A 151 7.99 -9.26 10.45
C HIS A 151 6.47 -9.21 10.22
N ALA A 152 6.01 -9.33 8.96
CA ALA A 152 4.59 -9.40 8.68
C ALA A 152 3.93 -10.64 9.30
N VAL A 153 4.59 -11.80 9.23
CA VAL A 153 4.12 -13.04 9.86
C VAL A 153 4.12 -12.91 11.39
N ASP A 154 5.17 -12.33 11.98
CA ASP A 154 5.26 -12.11 13.43
C ASP A 154 4.14 -11.19 13.92
N HIS A 155 3.82 -10.12 13.19
CA HIS A 155 2.69 -9.26 13.49
C HIS A 155 1.35 -9.99 13.32
N ALA A 156 1.20 -10.83 12.28
CA ALA A 156 -0.02 -11.59 12.06
C ALA A 156 -0.28 -12.61 13.18
N ALA A 157 0.77 -13.17 13.78
CA ALA A 157 0.68 -14.08 14.93
C ALA A 157 0.19 -13.38 16.21
N GLN A 158 0.25 -12.05 16.29
CA GLN A 158 -0.28 -11.29 17.44
C GLN A 158 -1.80 -11.10 17.39
N PHE A 159 -2.42 -11.34 16.23
CA PHE A 159 -3.86 -11.37 16.08
C PHE A 159 -4.34 -12.81 16.19
N CYS A 160 -5.41 -13.03 16.95
CA CYS A 160 -5.89 -14.38 17.22
C CYS A 160 -6.90 -14.88 16.18
N ARG A 161 -7.75 -13.99 15.68
CA ARG A 161 -8.82 -14.29 14.74
C ARG A 161 -8.80 -13.33 13.57
N THR A 162 -8.88 -12.04 13.85
CA THR A 162 -9.00 -10.99 12.82
C THR A 162 -7.64 -10.42 12.51
N LYS A 163 -6.90 -11.09 11.61
CA LYS A 163 -5.57 -10.65 11.17
C LYS A 163 -5.67 -9.37 10.34
N ARG A 164 -5.06 -8.29 10.83
CA ARG A 164 -5.06 -6.96 10.20
C ARG A 164 -3.66 -6.55 9.77
N VAL A 165 -3.01 -7.40 8.99
CA VAL A 165 -1.64 -7.18 8.52
C VAL A 165 -1.59 -7.20 7.00
N VAL A 166 -0.94 -6.18 6.43
CA VAL A 166 -0.61 -6.07 5.02
C VAL A 166 0.90 -6.03 4.83
N LEU A 167 1.38 -6.73 3.82
CA LEU A 167 2.74 -6.63 3.31
C LEU A 167 2.68 -6.00 1.91
N VAL A 168 3.39 -4.88 1.70
CA VAL A 168 3.66 -4.33 0.37
C VAL A 168 5.15 -4.48 0.09
N ILE A 169 5.49 -5.07 -1.05
CA ILE A 169 6.89 -5.34 -1.42
C ILE A 169 7.12 -5.08 -2.92
N ASP A 170 8.31 -4.59 -3.24
CA ASP A 170 8.79 -4.45 -4.61
C ASP A 170 8.86 -5.82 -5.32
N SER A 171 8.66 -5.89 -6.64
CA SER A 171 8.87 -7.19 -7.34
C SER A 171 10.35 -7.53 -7.49
N ASP A 172 11.23 -6.54 -7.61
CA ASP A 172 12.61 -6.70 -8.08
C ASP A 172 12.72 -7.45 -9.43
N SER A 173 11.67 -7.39 -10.24
CA SER A 173 11.62 -8.03 -11.55
C SER A 173 12.55 -7.31 -12.52
N PHE A 174 13.45 -8.06 -13.17
CA PHE A 174 14.31 -7.51 -14.22
C PHE A 174 13.59 -7.56 -15.59
N HIS A 175 12.51 -8.32 -15.69
CA HIS A 175 11.77 -8.54 -16.94
C HIS A 175 10.25 -8.63 -16.65
N PRO A 176 9.35 -8.24 -17.58
CA PRO A 176 7.91 -8.33 -17.37
C PRO A 176 7.39 -9.73 -17.02
N THR A 177 8.08 -10.76 -17.50
CA THR A 177 7.72 -12.17 -17.23
C THR A 177 8.43 -12.75 -16.00
N ASP A 178 9.25 -11.96 -15.30
CA ASP A 178 9.98 -12.45 -14.13
C ASP A 178 9.02 -12.68 -12.97
N ARG A 179 9.00 -13.93 -12.50
CA ARG A 179 8.51 -14.24 -11.16
C ARG A 179 9.70 -14.34 -10.21
N THR A 180 9.71 -13.49 -9.20
CA THR A 180 10.85 -13.35 -8.27
C THR A 180 10.58 -14.02 -6.92
N GLY A 181 11.63 -14.16 -6.11
CA GLY A 181 11.48 -14.67 -4.73
C GLY A 181 10.54 -13.83 -3.85
N ASN A 182 10.31 -12.55 -4.18
CA ASN A 182 9.34 -11.73 -3.44
C ASN A 182 7.90 -12.19 -3.66
N HIS A 183 7.58 -12.79 -4.81
CA HIS A 183 6.28 -13.40 -5.08
C HIS A 183 6.07 -14.64 -4.18
N GLU A 184 7.08 -15.50 -4.07
CA GLU A 184 7.03 -16.70 -3.23
C GLU A 184 6.93 -16.35 -1.74
N LYS A 185 7.63 -15.29 -1.33
CA LYS A 185 7.55 -14.73 0.03
C LYS A 185 6.16 -14.17 0.34
N ALA A 186 5.60 -13.38 -0.57
CA ALA A 186 4.24 -12.84 -0.44
C ALA A 186 3.20 -13.96 -0.30
N GLU A 187 3.29 -15.02 -1.12
CA GLU A 187 2.43 -16.20 -1.01
C GLU A 187 2.63 -16.95 0.31
N THR A 188 3.86 -17.01 0.81
CA THR A 188 4.16 -17.62 2.11
C THR A 188 3.56 -16.81 3.26
N ALA A 189 3.65 -15.48 3.22
CA ALA A 189 2.98 -14.60 4.17
C ALA A 189 1.44 -14.73 4.08
N ALA A 190 0.90 -14.84 2.86
CA ALA A 190 -0.52 -15.03 2.62
C ALA A 190 -1.08 -16.30 3.28
N ARG A 191 -0.34 -17.40 3.22
CA ARG A 191 -0.69 -18.65 3.93
C ARG A 191 -0.72 -18.48 5.45
N GLN A 192 -0.06 -17.45 5.99
CA GLN A 192 -0.08 -17.10 7.41
C GLN A 192 -1.13 -16.01 7.75
N GLY A 193 -2.02 -15.67 6.81
CA GLY A 193 -3.09 -14.70 7.00
C GLY A 193 -2.66 -13.23 6.91
N VAL A 194 -1.49 -12.95 6.34
CA VAL A 194 -1.08 -11.60 5.92
C VAL A 194 -1.69 -11.32 4.54
N ARG A 195 -2.29 -10.14 4.33
CA ARG A 195 -2.62 -9.73 2.97
C ARG A 195 -1.36 -9.21 2.30
N ALA A 196 -0.96 -9.75 1.15
CA ALA A 196 0.28 -9.34 0.49
C ALA A 196 -0.01 -8.72 -0.88
N HIS A 197 0.73 -7.68 -1.23
CA HIS A 197 0.73 -7.06 -2.54
C HIS A 197 2.17 -6.91 -3.03
N VAL A 198 2.48 -7.52 -4.17
CA VAL A 198 3.77 -7.39 -4.85
C VAL A 198 3.57 -6.41 -5.99
N LEU A 199 4.37 -5.36 -6.03
CA LEU A 199 4.32 -4.39 -7.13
C LEU A 199 4.76 -5.04 -8.44
N SER A 200 4.08 -4.72 -9.53
CA SER A 200 4.29 -5.26 -10.87
C SER A 200 5.49 -4.60 -11.53
N PHE A 201 5.71 -3.31 -11.25
CA PHE A 201 6.95 -2.66 -11.61
C PHE A 201 8.05 -3.12 -10.65
N ARG A 202 9.30 -2.95 -11.08
CA ARG A 202 10.47 -3.46 -10.36
C ARG A 202 10.54 -2.91 -8.94
N GLU A 203 10.43 -1.60 -8.78
CA GLU A 203 10.50 -0.87 -7.50
C GLU A 203 9.41 0.20 -7.44
N MET A 204 9.03 0.63 -6.24
CA MET A 204 8.00 1.66 -6.08
C MET A 204 8.35 2.99 -6.77
N GLU A 205 9.63 3.32 -6.92
CA GLU A 205 10.09 4.51 -7.64
C GLU A 205 9.73 4.50 -9.14
N ASN A 206 9.48 3.33 -9.74
CA ASN A 206 9.04 3.23 -11.12
C ASN A 206 7.62 3.82 -11.33
N TYR A 207 6.84 3.98 -10.25
CA TYR A 207 5.53 4.63 -10.27
C TYR A 207 5.60 6.16 -10.16
N ILE A 208 6.80 6.75 -10.11
CA ILE A 208 6.95 8.21 -10.02
C ILE A 208 6.74 8.83 -11.41
N PRO A 209 5.80 9.79 -11.57
CA PRO A 209 5.58 10.46 -12.85
C PRO A 209 6.81 11.22 -13.36
N ASN A 210 6.97 11.26 -14.69
CA ASN A 210 8.00 12.06 -15.36
C ASN A 210 8.01 13.54 -14.94
N ARG A 211 6.82 14.09 -14.64
CA ARG A 211 6.66 15.47 -14.18
C ARG A 211 7.33 15.73 -12.82
N VAL A 212 7.39 14.72 -11.95
CA VAL A 212 8.10 14.79 -10.66
C VAL A 212 9.61 14.76 -10.90
N LEU A 213 10.09 13.84 -11.75
CA LEU A 213 11.51 13.73 -12.10
C LEU A 213 12.04 15.05 -12.68
N ALA A 214 11.24 15.75 -13.48
CA ALA A 214 11.58 17.05 -14.04
C ALA A 214 11.80 18.16 -12.99
N ARG A 215 11.35 17.97 -11.75
CA ARG A 215 11.44 18.94 -10.65
C ARG A 215 12.58 18.70 -9.67
N GLN A 216 13.44 17.70 -9.94
CA GLN A 216 14.59 17.44 -9.09
C GLN A 216 15.50 18.69 -8.94
N PRO A 217 15.92 19.02 -7.70
CA PRO A 217 16.72 20.21 -7.45
C PRO A 217 18.10 20.11 -8.11
N LYS A 218 18.59 21.27 -8.59
CA LYS A 218 19.79 21.42 -9.44
C LYS A 218 21.13 21.01 -8.79
N LYS A 219 21.12 20.59 -7.52
CA LYS A 219 22.34 20.34 -6.74
C LYS A 219 23.00 18.99 -7.02
N THR A 220 22.28 18.05 -7.64
CA THR A 220 22.73 16.66 -7.73
C THR A 220 23.51 16.37 -9.02
N VAL A 221 23.14 17.01 -10.14
CA VAL A 221 23.81 16.93 -11.44
C VAL A 221 23.44 18.19 -12.24
N GLY A 222 24.33 18.78 -13.04
CA GLY A 222 24.05 20.02 -13.78
C GLY A 222 22.75 19.95 -14.60
N MET A 223 22.00 21.06 -14.71
CA MET A 223 20.65 21.12 -15.32
C MET A 223 20.55 20.46 -16.70
N SER A 224 21.58 20.63 -17.55
CA SER A 224 21.62 20.04 -18.89
C SER A 224 21.68 18.50 -18.85
N SER A 225 22.18 17.90 -17.77
CA SER A 225 22.22 16.45 -17.60
C SER A 225 20.88 15.87 -17.17
N MET A 226 20.11 16.55 -16.31
CA MET A 226 18.82 16.03 -15.85
C MET A 226 17.76 16.07 -16.94
N ALA A 227 17.70 17.17 -17.70
CA ALA A 227 16.81 17.27 -18.85
C ALA A 227 17.11 16.16 -19.87
N LYS A 228 18.39 15.90 -20.18
CA LYS A 228 18.79 14.81 -21.06
C LYS A 228 18.39 13.43 -20.53
N ARG A 229 18.57 13.15 -19.24
CA ARG A 229 18.11 11.89 -18.63
C ARG A 229 16.61 11.69 -18.77
N LEU A 230 15.84 12.75 -18.53
CA LEU A 230 14.40 12.66 -18.66
C LEU A 230 13.98 12.43 -20.11
N GLU A 231 14.61 13.10 -21.08
CA GLU A 231 14.35 12.85 -22.50
C GLU A 231 14.74 11.42 -22.90
N SER A 232 15.89 10.91 -22.47
CA SER A 232 16.27 9.50 -22.69
C SER A 232 15.33 8.51 -21.99
N LEU A 233 14.79 8.82 -20.81
CA LEU A 233 13.81 7.95 -20.15
C LEU A 233 12.47 7.92 -20.91
N LYS A 234 12.09 9.02 -21.57
CA LYS A 234 10.87 9.09 -22.37
C LYS A 234 10.95 8.27 -23.67
N THR A 235 12.15 7.89 -24.12
CA THR A 235 12.29 6.99 -25.29
C THR A 235 11.98 5.54 -24.93
N PHE A 236 11.92 5.20 -23.64
CA PHE A 236 11.59 3.86 -23.19
C PHE A 236 10.13 3.53 -23.43
N SER A 237 9.85 2.28 -23.78
CA SER A 237 8.51 1.71 -23.68
C SER A 237 8.06 1.69 -22.21
N SER A 238 6.75 1.54 -21.98
CA SER A 238 6.22 1.43 -20.61
C SER A 238 6.81 0.25 -19.85
N GLU A 239 7.04 -0.88 -20.52
CA GLU A 239 7.67 -2.08 -19.92
C GLU A 239 9.14 -1.82 -19.59
N GLN A 240 9.90 -1.22 -20.50
CA GLN A 240 11.29 -0.83 -20.25
C GLN A 240 11.39 0.11 -19.04
N ARG A 241 10.49 1.10 -18.92
CA ARG A 241 10.42 1.98 -17.76
C ARG A 241 10.10 1.20 -16.48
N ALA A 242 9.14 0.28 -16.52
CA ALA A 242 8.69 -0.49 -15.35
C ALA A 242 9.81 -1.32 -14.72
N HIS A 243 10.81 -1.75 -15.51
CA HIS A 243 11.91 -2.59 -15.03
C HIS A 243 13.27 -1.88 -14.95
N PHE A 244 13.30 -0.57 -15.14
CA PHE A 244 14.51 0.24 -15.01
C PHE A 244 14.85 0.51 -13.54
N ASP A 245 16.14 0.48 -13.18
CA ASP A 245 16.59 0.88 -11.83
C ASP A 245 16.50 2.41 -11.70
N MET A 246 15.38 2.93 -11.19
CA MET A 246 15.17 4.38 -11.09
C MET A 246 16.22 5.07 -10.22
N LYS A 247 16.77 4.39 -9.21
CA LYS A 247 17.73 4.96 -8.27
C LYS A 247 19.13 5.00 -8.86
N HIS A 248 19.60 3.88 -9.41
CA HIS A 248 21.00 3.70 -9.79
C HIS A 248 21.24 3.65 -11.30
N GLY A 249 20.19 3.52 -12.10
CA GLY A 249 20.28 3.39 -13.55
C GLY A 249 21.08 2.17 -14.00
N PHE A 250 21.74 2.28 -15.16
CA PHE A 250 22.58 1.21 -15.71
C PHE A 250 24.01 1.20 -15.16
N LYS A 251 24.20 1.60 -13.89
CA LYS A 251 25.52 1.76 -13.30
C LYS A 251 26.29 0.44 -13.29
N GLY A 252 27.24 0.31 -14.20
CA GLY A 252 28.19 -0.78 -14.23
C GLY A 252 29.53 -0.40 -13.63
N LYS A 253 30.04 -1.17 -12.66
CA LYS A 253 31.50 -1.25 -12.50
C LYS A 253 32.01 -2.15 -13.64
N PRO A 254 33.07 -1.77 -14.39
CA PRO A 254 33.71 -2.71 -15.29
C PRO A 254 34.18 -3.91 -14.46
N LYS A 255 33.56 -5.08 -14.64
CA LYS A 255 34.07 -6.32 -14.08
C LYS A 255 35.35 -6.65 -14.84
N LYS A 256 36.50 -6.55 -14.16
CA LYS A 256 37.76 -7.16 -14.62
C LYS A 256 37.60 -8.68 -14.53
N GLY A 257 37.08 -9.33 -15.58
CA GLY A 257 37.00 -10.79 -15.62
C GLY A 257 36.02 -11.29 -16.66
N ALA A 258 36.57 -12.04 -17.61
CA ALA A 258 36.02 -12.85 -18.69
C ALA A 258 34.49 -13.11 -18.75
N ASP A 259 33.99 -13.11 -19.99
CA ASP A 259 32.76 -13.75 -20.48
C ASP A 259 31.40 -13.10 -20.25
N GLN A 260 31.35 -11.77 -20.07
CA GLN A 260 30.11 -11.03 -20.32
C GLN A 260 30.24 -10.21 -21.60
N LYS A 261 29.27 -10.36 -22.52
CA LYS A 261 29.07 -9.51 -23.70
C LYS A 261 28.70 -8.08 -23.27
N GLY A 262 29.59 -7.39 -22.59
CA GLY A 262 29.48 -5.96 -22.36
C GLY A 262 29.78 -5.24 -23.67
N ARG A 263 28.81 -4.52 -24.24
CA ARG A 263 29.10 -3.48 -25.24
C ARG A 263 29.84 -2.37 -24.50
N HIS A 264 31.17 -2.41 -24.56
CA HIS A 264 32.03 -1.44 -23.88
C HIS A 264 32.40 -0.32 -24.85
N SER A 265 31.98 0.91 -24.55
CA SER A 265 32.64 2.09 -25.10
C SER A 265 33.81 2.45 -24.17
N GLY A 266 35.04 2.45 -24.68
CA GLY A 266 36.28 2.49 -23.89
C GLY A 266 36.63 3.81 -23.19
N LYS A 267 35.66 4.68 -22.86
CA LYS A 267 35.92 5.96 -22.17
C LYS A 267 35.20 5.99 -20.80
N ALA A 268 35.89 6.47 -19.77
CA ALA A 268 35.28 6.71 -18.46
C ALA A 268 34.14 7.74 -18.62
N GLY A 269 32.93 7.38 -18.15
CA GLY A 269 31.73 8.19 -18.32
C GLY A 269 30.85 7.82 -19.53
N THR A 270 31.20 6.79 -20.31
CA THR A 270 30.39 6.29 -21.43
C THR A 270 29.97 4.82 -21.29
N THR A 271 30.12 4.23 -20.10
CA THR A 271 29.91 2.79 -19.89
C THR A 271 28.61 2.51 -19.15
N TYR A 272 27.72 1.76 -19.77
CA TYR A 272 26.51 1.20 -19.15
C TYR A 272 26.66 -0.32 -19.01
N VAL A 273 25.94 -0.91 -18.06
CA VAL A 273 25.81 -2.37 -17.94
C VAL A 273 24.34 -2.71 -17.78
N ILE A 274 23.82 -3.52 -18.69
CA ILE A 274 22.51 -4.15 -18.56
C ILE A 274 22.73 -5.54 -17.94
N PRO A 275 22.22 -5.80 -16.72
CA PRO A 275 22.22 -7.14 -16.16
C PRO A 275 21.64 -8.18 -17.14
N PRO A 276 22.27 -9.36 -17.32
CA PRO A 276 21.79 -10.38 -18.25
C PRO A 276 20.34 -10.84 -17.99
N ARG A 277 19.85 -10.67 -16.76
CA ARG A 277 18.47 -10.97 -16.36
C ARG A 277 17.42 -10.11 -17.06
N HIS A 278 17.78 -8.96 -17.63
CA HIS A 278 16.85 -8.17 -18.44
C HIS A 278 16.55 -8.82 -19.80
N GLY A 279 17.27 -9.87 -20.21
CA GLY A 279 17.07 -10.51 -21.51
C GLY A 279 17.28 -9.52 -22.66
N ASP A 280 16.31 -9.46 -23.56
CA ASP A 280 16.24 -8.61 -24.74
C ASP A 280 15.50 -7.28 -24.52
N LEU A 281 15.01 -7.01 -23.29
CA LEU A 281 14.14 -5.87 -22.97
C LEU A 281 14.66 -4.51 -23.44
N TYR A 282 15.98 -4.33 -23.48
CA TYR A 282 16.64 -3.08 -23.86
C TYR A 282 17.45 -3.16 -25.17
N ASP A 283 17.31 -4.24 -25.95
CA ASP A 283 18.13 -4.44 -27.17
C ASP A 283 17.87 -3.37 -28.24
N GLU A 284 16.66 -2.83 -28.28
CA GLU A 284 16.23 -1.79 -29.22
C GLU A 284 16.52 -0.36 -28.72
N VAL A 285 16.98 -0.20 -27.48
CA VAL A 285 17.26 1.13 -26.91
C VAL A 285 18.58 1.67 -27.46
N ALA A 286 18.57 2.93 -27.89
CA ALA A 286 19.76 3.60 -28.39
C ALA A 286 20.87 3.64 -27.33
N GLU A 287 22.10 3.29 -27.72
CA GLU A 287 23.26 3.24 -26.83
C GLU A 287 23.45 4.55 -26.05
N GLN A 288 23.22 5.68 -26.71
CA GLN A 288 23.34 7.00 -26.10
C GLN A 288 22.33 7.24 -24.96
N ASP A 289 21.13 6.68 -25.04
CA ASP A 289 20.13 6.78 -23.98
C ASP A 289 20.55 5.94 -22.77
N LEU A 290 21.07 4.72 -23.00
CA LEU A 290 21.59 3.85 -21.95
C LEU A 290 22.76 4.49 -21.20
N ILE A 291 23.68 5.13 -21.93
CA ILE A 291 24.79 5.90 -21.34
C ILE A 291 24.26 7.08 -20.53
N THR A 292 23.29 7.81 -21.06
CA THR A 292 22.71 8.99 -20.39
C THR A 292 22.03 8.58 -19.08
N LEU A 293 21.38 7.42 -19.05
CA LEU A 293 20.68 6.85 -17.90
C LEU A 293 21.58 6.04 -16.94
N GLN A 294 22.90 6.01 -17.13
CA GLN A 294 23.82 5.19 -16.32
C GLN A 294 23.83 5.52 -14.82
N GLU A 295 23.39 6.72 -14.43
CA GLU A 295 23.40 7.16 -13.02
C GLU A 295 22.01 7.14 -12.36
N GLY A 296 20.95 6.86 -13.12
CA GLY A 296 19.57 6.95 -12.63
C GLY A 296 19.19 8.36 -12.17
N PHE A 297 18.23 8.40 -11.24
CA PHE A 297 17.63 9.61 -10.68
C PHE A 297 17.89 9.77 -9.17
N GLY A 298 18.59 8.82 -8.53
CA GLY A 298 18.99 8.90 -7.12
C GLY A 298 17.93 8.45 -6.12
N THR A 299 18.25 8.56 -4.83
CA THR A 299 17.49 7.98 -3.71
C THR A 299 16.47 8.93 -3.08
N GLU A 300 16.54 10.23 -3.36
CA GLU A 300 15.67 11.26 -2.77
C GLU A 300 14.29 11.36 -3.46
N LEU A 301 13.97 10.39 -4.31
CA LEU A 301 12.77 10.36 -5.14
C LEU A 301 11.46 10.31 -4.32
N PRO A 302 11.34 9.48 -3.25
CA PRO A 302 10.14 9.43 -2.41
C PRO A 302 9.75 10.76 -1.77
N ASP A 303 10.71 11.44 -1.15
CA ASP A 303 10.48 12.73 -0.51
C ASP A 303 10.06 13.80 -1.53
N LEU A 304 10.76 13.87 -2.67
CA LEU A 304 10.40 14.78 -3.75
C LEU A 304 8.97 14.52 -4.24
N PHE A 305 8.61 13.25 -4.45
CA PHE A 305 7.27 12.92 -4.94
C PHE A 305 6.18 13.38 -3.96
N LEU A 306 6.35 13.07 -2.68
CA LEU A 306 5.41 13.50 -1.64
C LEU A 306 5.26 15.01 -1.58
N GLN A 307 6.38 15.75 -1.66
CA GLN A 307 6.35 17.22 -1.67
C GLN A 307 5.60 17.78 -2.88
N GLU A 308 5.81 17.22 -4.06
CA GLU A 308 5.17 17.69 -5.29
C GLU A 308 3.66 17.39 -5.34
N VAL A 309 3.23 16.27 -4.74
CA VAL A 309 1.81 15.97 -4.52
C VAL A 309 1.20 16.95 -3.51
N LYS A 310 1.87 17.19 -2.36
CA LYS A 310 1.39 18.14 -1.33
C LYS A 310 1.27 19.57 -1.85
N ARG A 311 2.08 19.97 -2.82
CA ARG A 311 2.00 21.29 -3.49
C ARG A 311 0.89 21.39 -4.54
N GLY A 312 0.16 20.30 -4.82
CA GLY A 312 -0.85 20.25 -5.89
C GLY A 312 -0.24 20.34 -7.29
N GLY A 313 1.07 20.09 -7.41
CA GLY A 313 1.79 20.27 -8.67
C GLY A 313 1.68 19.06 -9.61
N ILE A 314 1.11 17.95 -9.13
CA ILE A 314 0.95 16.65 -9.78
C ILE A 314 -0.50 16.21 -9.59
N SER A 315 -1.07 15.55 -10.60
CA SER A 315 -2.44 15.05 -10.65
C SER A 315 -2.47 13.57 -11.03
N GLU A 316 -3.60 12.89 -10.81
CA GLU A 316 -3.76 11.48 -11.19
C GLU A 316 -3.43 11.22 -12.68
N ARG A 317 -3.69 12.21 -13.57
CA ARG A 317 -3.36 12.12 -15.00
C ARG A 317 -1.88 11.97 -15.29
N ASP A 318 -1.02 12.43 -14.38
CA ASP A 318 0.43 12.28 -14.54
C ASP A 318 0.87 10.80 -14.42
N LEU A 319 0.04 9.92 -13.85
CA LEU A 319 0.26 8.47 -13.84
C LEU A 319 -0.06 7.80 -15.18
N ASP A 320 -0.81 8.45 -16.08
CA ASP A 320 -1.20 7.88 -17.39
C ASP A 320 0.03 7.57 -18.26
N GLY A 321 1.09 8.36 -18.09
CA GLY A 321 2.35 8.19 -18.81
C GLY A 321 3.22 7.02 -18.33
N LEU A 322 2.81 6.29 -17.29
CA LEU A 322 3.55 5.12 -16.78
C LEU A 322 3.24 3.84 -17.56
N GLY A 323 2.14 3.82 -18.31
CA GLY A 323 1.69 2.66 -19.07
C GLY A 323 0.32 2.14 -18.63
N PRO A 324 -0.27 1.22 -19.41
CA PRO A 324 -1.54 0.60 -19.06
C PRO A 324 -1.41 -0.20 -17.76
N GLY A 325 -2.45 -0.17 -16.91
CA GLY A 325 -2.53 -0.99 -15.70
C GLY A 325 -1.91 -0.38 -14.43
N ALA A 326 -0.91 0.50 -14.52
CA ALA A 326 -0.23 1.06 -13.34
C ALA A 326 -1.21 1.70 -12.33
N LYS A 327 -2.16 2.53 -12.79
CA LYS A 327 -3.19 3.12 -11.92
C LYS A 327 -4.11 2.08 -11.30
N GLN A 328 -4.50 1.06 -12.05
CA GLN A 328 -5.41 0.02 -11.58
C GLN A 328 -4.74 -0.83 -10.50
N GLU A 329 -3.48 -1.16 -10.70
CA GLU A 329 -2.67 -1.88 -9.72
C GLU A 329 -2.52 -1.07 -8.43
N LEU A 330 -2.14 0.21 -8.51
CA LEU A 330 -2.02 1.06 -7.33
C LEU A 330 -3.34 1.16 -6.55
N ARG A 331 -4.48 1.22 -7.25
CA ARG A 331 -5.81 1.15 -6.62
C ARG A 331 -6.01 -0.20 -5.92
N SER A 332 -5.61 -1.31 -6.54
CA SER A 332 -5.66 -2.65 -5.94
C SER A 332 -4.75 -2.78 -4.70
N MET A 333 -3.58 -2.15 -4.70
CA MET A 333 -2.72 -2.04 -3.52
C MET A 333 -3.46 -1.31 -2.39
N PHE A 334 -4.10 -0.17 -2.68
CA PHE A 334 -4.87 0.56 -1.66
C PHE A 334 -6.11 -0.18 -1.19
N GLU A 335 -6.82 -0.92 -2.05
CA GLU A 335 -7.89 -1.83 -1.64
C GLU A 335 -7.38 -2.92 -0.70
N THR A 336 -6.18 -3.43 -0.94
CA THR A 336 -5.52 -4.41 -0.07
C THR A 336 -5.23 -3.81 1.31
N ILE A 337 -4.71 -2.57 1.35
CA ILE A 337 -4.45 -1.81 2.59
C ILE A 337 -5.76 -1.50 3.34
N ARG A 338 -6.77 -0.97 2.65
CA ARG A 338 -8.11 -0.71 3.22
C ARG A 338 -8.79 -1.95 3.76
N GLY A 339 -8.47 -3.11 3.20
CA GLY A 339 -9.03 -4.37 3.66
C GLY A 339 -8.61 -4.77 5.07
N VAL A 340 -7.56 -4.16 5.64
CA VAL A 340 -7.12 -4.40 7.03
C VAL A 340 -7.30 -3.21 7.95
N ILE A 341 -7.34 -1.98 7.44
CA ILE A 341 -7.83 -0.81 8.20
C ILE A 341 -9.29 -1.08 8.49
#